data_AF-A0A7H1C4R6-F1
#
_entry.id   AF-A0A7H1C4R6-F1
#
_cell.length_a   1.000
_cell.length_b   1.000
_cell.length_c   1.000
_cell.angle_alpha   90.00
_cell.angle_beta   90.00
_cell.angle_gamma   90.00
#
_symmetry.space_group_name_H-M   'P 1'
#
loop_
_entity.id
_entity.type
_entity.pdbx_description
1 polymer ?
#
loop_
_entity_poly.entity_id
_entity_poly.type
_entity_poly.pdbx_seq_one_letter_code
_entity_poly.pdbx_strand_id
1 'polypeptide(L)'
;MADPHIKSPMDFWDYLTVIVYRSGFVLATLMLFLLPYYTSMAQLGLLIAGTMLASSLHLYAKIFRLIFQFSAWLGLLFYIFNFPLLALGAMLLVIGGLSYKEYFCFRVFGLNFQPILMVILWIAFALGWIVVVQILSVTCGLLLLVLSIQKWRMPLHFDIGDKTKYQV
;
A
#
# COMPACT_ATOMS: atom_id res chain seq x y z
N MET A 1 12.83 4.43 9.34
CA MET A 1 13.38 3.21 8.70
C MET A 1 13.81 2.26 9.79
N ALA A 2 13.60 0.95 9.64
CA ALA A 2 14.12 -0.03 10.59
C ALA A 2 15.66 -0.05 10.54
N ASP A 3 16.30 -0.21 11.70
CA ASP A 3 17.76 -0.27 11.79
C ASP A 3 18.22 -1.70 11.42
N PRO A 4 18.97 -1.91 10.31
CA PRO A 4 19.30 -3.26 9.84
C PRO A 4 20.18 -4.05 10.81
N HIS A 5 20.86 -3.36 11.73
CA HIS A 5 21.77 -3.97 12.68
C HIS A 5 21.06 -4.54 13.92
N ILE A 6 19.76 -4.24 14.08
CA ILE A 6 18.95 -4.69 15.22
C ILE A 6 18.00 -5.79 14.76
N LYS A 7 18.18 -6.99 15.30
CA LYS A 7 17.22 -8.10 15.16
C LYS A 7 16.34 -8.16 16.39
N SER A 8 15.19 -7.47 16.35
CA SER A 8 14.20 -7.60 17.40
C SER A 8 13.61 -9.02 17.40
N PRO A 9 13.48 -9.68 18.56
CA PRO A 9 12.73 -10.93 18.64
C PRO A 9 11.28 -10.67 18.19
N MET A 10 10.78 -11.55 17.33
CA MET A 10 9.42 -11.50 16.81
C MET A 10 8.54 -12.48 17.57
N ASP A 11 7.39 -12.00 18.03
CA ASP A 11 6.33 -12.85 18.54
C ASP A 11 5.38 -13.29 17.41
N PHE A 12 4.39 -14.13 17.76
CA PHE A 12 3.41 -14.62 16.80
C PHE A 12 2.65 -13.49 16.08
N TRP A 13 2.29 -12.42 16.80
CA TRP A 13 1.54 -11.31 16.25
C TRP A 13 2.39 -10.50 15.28
N ASP A 14 3.68 -10.31 15.56
CA ASP A 14 4.62 -9.70 14.64
C ASP A 14 4.71 -10.48 13.33
N TYR A 15 4.79 -11.82 13.39
CA TYR A 15 4.81 -12.65 12.18
C TYR A 15 3.52 -12.50 11.37
N LEU A 16 2.37 -12.57 12.05
CA LEU A 16 1.07 -12.47 11.39
C LEU A 16 0.90 -11.11 10.70
N THR A 17 1.14 -10.00 11.41
CA THR A 17 0.96 -8.65 10.87
C THR A 17 1.94 -8.37 9.73
N VAL A 18 3.20 -8.82 9.81
CA VAL A 18 4.16 -8.67 8.71
C VAL A 18 3.70 -9.45 7.47
N ILE A 19 3.21 -10.68 7.64
CA ILE A 19 2.69 -11.49 6.52
C ILE A 19 1.47 -10.81 5.90
N VAL A 20 0.52 -10.33 6.71
CA VAL A 20 -0.66 -9.59 6.24
C VAL A 20 -0.24 -8.33 5.49
N TYR A 21 0.67 -7.54 6.04
CA TYR A 21 1.21 -6.34 5.41
C TYR A 21 1.81 -6.63 4.02
N ARG A 22 2.71 -7.62 3.93
CA ARG A 22 3.34 -8.00 2.66
C ARG A 22 2.35 -8.56 1.64
N SER A 23 1.38 -9.35 2.11
CA SER A 23 0.31 -9.89 1.26
C SER A 23 -0.60 -8.79 0.71
N GLY A 24 -0.77 -7.69 1.45
CA GLY A 24 -1.49 -6.50 1.01
C GLY A 24 -0.88 -5.89 -0.27
N PHE A 25 0.44 -5.82 -0.38
CA PHE A 25 1.10 -5.35 -1.61
C PHE A 25 0.88 -6.30 -2.80
N VAL A 26 0.89 -7.63 -2.55
CA VAL A 26 0.61 -8.63 -3.59
C VAL A 26 -0.83 -8.47 -4.11
N LEU A 27 -1.79 -8.36 -3.20
CA LEU A 27 -3.19 -8.15 -3.58
C LEU A 27 -3.39 -6.83 -4.32
N ALA A 28 -2.80 -5.73 -3.83
CA ALA A 28 -2.86 -4.42 -4.49
C ALA A 28 -2.30 -4.49 -5.92
N THR A 29 -1.20 -5.23 -6.13
CA THR A 29 -0.60 -5.45 -7.46
C THR A 29 -1.60 -6.06 -8.43
N LEU A 30 -2.23 -7.18 -8.03
CA LEU A 30 -3.19 -7.88 -8.88
C LEU A 30 -4.42 -7.00 -9.19
N MET A 31 -4.92 -6.29 -8.18
CA MET A 31 -6.13 -5.47 -8.32
C MET A 31 -5.89 -4.21 -9.15
N LEU A 32 -4.67 -3.64 -9.14
CA LEU A 32 -4.32 -2.55 -10.05
C LEU A 32 -4.32 -3.00 -11.51
N PHE A 33 -3.80 -4.19 -11.82
CA PHE A 33 -3.87 -4.74 -13.17
C PHE A 33 -5.30 -4.98 -13.63
N LEU A 34 -6.18 -5.39 -12.72
CA LEU A 34 -7.59 -5.65 -13.01
C LEU A 34 -8.45 -4.37 -13.04
N LEU A 35 -7.99 -3.26 -12.46
CA LEU A 35 -8.78 -2.03 -12.30
C LEU A 35 -9.49 -1.53 -13.57
N PRO A 36 -8.85 -1.43 -14.75
CA PRO A 36 -9.51 -0.94 -15.97
C PRO A 36 -10.47 -1.96 -16.61
N TYR A 37 -10.42 -3.23 -16.22
CA TYR A 37 -11.18 -4.31 -16.86
C TYR A 37 -12.32 -4.83 -15.98
N TYR A 38 -12.10 -4.90 -14.67
CA TYR A 38 -13.03 -5.44 -13.68
C TYR A 38 -13.13 -4.49 -12.48
N THR A 39 -13.55 -3.26 -12.75
CA THR A 39 -13.56 -2.13 -11.81
C THR A 39 -14.14 -2.46 -10.43
N SER A 40 -15.34 -3.05 -10.37
CA SER A 40 -16.00 -3.33 -9.09
C SER A 40 -15.23 -4.35 -8.24
N MET A 41 -14.72 -5.40 -8.88
CA MET A 41 -13.91 -6.42 -8.20
C MET A 41 -12.54 -5.86 -7.78
N ALA A 42 -11.89 -5.12 -8.66
CA ALA A 42 -10.61 -4.48 -8.39
C ALA A 42 -10.72 -3.48 -7.24
N GLN A 43 -11.77 -2.68 -7.19
CA GLN A 43 -12.00 -1.72 -6.11
C GLN A 43 -12.20 -2.43 -4.76
N LEU A 44 -12.99 -3.50 -4.71
CA LEU A 44 -13.13 -4.34 -3.51
C LEU A 44 -11.78 -4.92 -3.07
N GLY A 45 -11.01 -5.46 -4.01
CA GLY A 45 -9.69 -6.00 -3.70
C GLY A 45 -8.69 -4.93 -3.24
N LEU A 46 -8.76 -3.71 -3.78
CA LEU A 46 -7.95 -2.57 -3.32
C LEU A 46 -8.35 -2.09 -1.92
N LEU A 47 -9.64 -2.16 -1.57
CA LEU A 47 -10.11 -1.91 -0.20
C LEU A 47 -9.50 -2.92 0.77
N ILE A 48 -9.59 -4.21 0.46
CA ILE A 48 -8.99 -5.28 1.27
C ILE A 48 -7.47 -5.07 1.37
N ALA A 49 -6.78 -4.83 0.26
CA ALA A 49 -5.34 -4.61 0.24
C ALA A 49 -4.92 -3.40 1.10
N GLY A 50 -5.62 -2.26 0.97
CA GLY A 50 -5.38 -1.07 1.78
C GLY A 50 -5.63 -1.32 3.26
N THR A 51 -6.66 -2.08 3.63
CA THR A 51 -6.91 -2.50 5.02
C THR A 51 -5.80 -3.39 5.56
N MET A 52 -5.33 -4.37 4.79
CA MET A 52 -4.20 -5.23 5.19
C MET A 52 -2.93 -4.41 5.44
N LEU A 53 -2.64 -3.47 4.54
CA LEU A 53 -1.48 -2.58 4.64
C LEU A 53 -1.57 -1.64 5.84
N ALA A 54 -2.72 -1.00 6.05
CA ALA A 54 -2.90 0.01 7.09
C ALA A 54 -3.06 -0.59 8.50
N SER A 55 -3.71 -1.75 8.62
CA SER A 55 -3.90 -2.42 9.91
C SER A 55 -2.60 -2.96 10.49
N SER A 56 -1.67 -3.38 9.63
CA SER A 56 -0.42 -4.07 10.01
C SER A 56 0.83 -3.20 9.79
N LEU A 57 0.70 -1.90 10.07
CA LEU A 57 1.64 -0.90 9.65
C LEU A 57 2.71 -0.60 10.72
N HIS A 58 3.95 -0.94 10.40
CA HIS A 58 5.11 -0.82 11.28
C HIS A 58 5.94 0.43 10.93
N LEU A 59 5.48 1.60 11.37
CA LEU A 59 6.21 2.88 11.23
C LEU A 59 6.47 3.52 12.58
N TYR A 60 7.73 3.89 12.83
CA TYR A 60 8.13 4.58 14.07
C TYR A 60 7.39 5.90 14.29
N ALA A 61 7.24 6.70 13.23
CA ALA A 61 6.60 7.99 13.30
C ALA A 61 5.07 7.85 13.44
N LYS A 62 4.53 8.29 14.58
CA LYS A 62 3.11 8.14 14.93
C LYS A 62 2.18 8.85 13.96
N ILE A 63 2.54 10.08 13.56
CA ILE A 63 1.73 10.89 12.63
C ILE A 63 1.49 10.16 11.31
N PHE A 64 2.54 9.63 10.68
CA PHE A 64 2.40 8.91 9.41
C PHE A 64 1.60 7.62 9.55
N ARG A 65 1.79 6.89 10.66
CA ARG A 65 1.01 5.69 10.95
C ARG A 65 -0.48 6.00 11.03
N LEU A 66 -0.83 7.05 11.77
CA LEU A 66 -2.21 7.50 11.91
C LEU A 66 -2.79 7.99 10.57
N ILE A 67 -2.03 8.76 9.78
CA ILE A 67 -2.48 9.22 8.46
C ILE A 67 -2.89 8.03 7.59
N PHE A 68 -2.07 6.99 7.48
CA PHE A 68 -2.40 5.82 6.67
C PHE A 68 -3.55 4.99 7.24
N GLN A 69 -3.58 4.80 8.56
CA GLN A 69 -4.67 4.08 9.24
C GLN A 69 -6.02 4.77 9.06
N PHE A 70 -6.09 6.08 9.35
CA PHE A 70 -7.32 6.84 9.18
C PHE A 70 -7.71 7.01 7.71
N SER A 71 -6.75 7.13 6.79
CA SER A 71 -7.07 7.11 5.35
C SER A 71 -7.75 5.81 4.94
N ALA A 72 -7.25 4.66 5.41
CA ALA A 72 -7.88 3.37 5.13
C ALA A 72 -9.29 3.28 5.74
N TRP A 73 -9.47 3.73 6.98
CA TRP A 73 -10.77 3.72 7.65
C TRP A 73 -11.78 4.62 6.94
N LEU A 74 -11.38 5.84 6.57
CA LEU A 74 -12.21 6.74 5.77
C LEU A 74 -12.56 6.13 4.41
N GLY A 75 -11.61 5.46 3.75
CA GLY A 75 -11.88 4.76 2.49
C GLY A 75 -12.93 3.66 2.61
N LEU A 76 -12.90 2.87 3.69
CA LEU A 76 -13.94 1.88 4.00
C LEU A 76 -15.30 2.54 4.26
N LEU A 77 -15.33 3.63 5.03
CA LEU A 77 -16.56 4.38 5.30
C LEU A 77 -17.12 4.99 4.01
N PHE A 78 -16.28 5.58 3.15
CA PHE A 78 -16.70 6.08 1.85
C PHE A 78 -17.33 4.98 1.00
N TYR A 79 -16.78 3.76 1.03
CA TYR A 79 -17.39 2.64 0.33
C TYR A 79 -18.78 2.28 0.90
N ILE A 80 -18.91 2.20 2.22
CA ILE A 80 -20.19 1.91 2.91
C ILE A 80 -21.26 2.97 2.60
N PHE A 81 -20.88 4.24 2.58
CA PHE A 81 -21.77 5.36 2.26
C PHE A 81 -21.96 5.58 0.75
N ASN A 82 -21.53 4.63 -0.09
CA ASN A 82 -21.71 4.66 -1.53
C ASN A 82 -21.00 5.82 -2.25
N PHE A 83 -19.80 6.18 -1.77
CA PHE A 83 -18.85 7.09 -2.40
C PHE A 83 -17.62 6.33 -2.95
N PRO A 84 -17.79 5.51 -4.00
CA PRO A 84 -16.75 4.59 -4.48
C PRO A 84 -15.49 5.31 -4.98
N LEU A 85 -15.63 6.49 -5.59
CA LEU A 85 -14.48 7.25 -6.09
C LEU A 85 -13.57 7.74 -4.95
N LEU A 86 -14.16 8.23 -3.85
CA LEU A 86 -13.40 8.65 -2.66
C LEU A 86 -12.78 7.44 -1.96
N ALA A 87 -13.51 6.32 -1.91
CA ALA A 87 -13.01 5.05 -1.39
C ALA A 87 -11.75 4.59 -2.14
N LEU A 88 -11.79 4.62 -3.48
CA LEU A 88 -10.65 4.30 -4.33
C LEU A 88 -9.47 5.25 -4.05
N GLY A 89 -9.71 6.56 -4.05
CA GLY A 89 -8.67 7.56 -3.80
C GLY A 89 -7.97 7.36 -2.46
N ALA A 90 -8.73 7.04 -1.40
CA ALA A 90 -8.18 6.74 -0.08
C ALA A 90 -7.27 5.50 -0.07
N MET A 91 -7.66 4.42 -0.77
CA MET A 91 -6.83 3.21 -0.88
C MET A 91 -5.57 3.45 -1.71
N LEU A 92 -5.70 4.20 -2.81
CA LEU A 92 -4.57 4.58 -3.65
C LEU A 92 -3.57 5.48 -2.90
N LEU A 93 -4.04 6.35 -2.01
CA LEU A 93 -3.18 7.13 -1.10
C LEU A 93 -2.38 6.23 -0.17
N VAL A 94 -3.04 5.25 0.48
CA VAL A 94 -2.37 4.30 1.38
C VAL A 94 -1.31 3.50 0.63
N ILE A 95 -1.68 2.90 -0.50
CA ILE A 95 -0.78 2.07 -1.31
C ILE A 95 0.38 2.92 -1.86
N GLY A 96 0.10 4.10 -2.41
CA GLY A 96 1.10 5.00 -2.97
C GLY A 96 2.08 5.51 -1.91
N GLY A 97 1.58 6.01 -0.78
CA GLY A 97 2.41 6.53 0.31
C GLY A 97 3.28 5.46 0.96
N LEU A 98 2.76 4.24 1.14
CA LEU A 98 3.57 3.13 1.64
C LEU A 98 4.62 2.67 0.63
N SER A 99 4.30 2.67 -0.66
CA SER A 99 5.27 2.39 -1.71
C SER A 99 6.43 3.39 -1.70
N TYR A 100 6.14 4.67 -1.49
CA TYR A 100 7.18 5.70 -1.33
C TYR A 100 8.05 5.46 -0.10
N LYS A 101 7.48 5.01 1.02
CA LYS A 101 8.28 4.60 2.18
C LYS A 101 9.19 3.43 1.83
N GLU A 102 8.71 2.45 1.07
CA GLU A 102 9.50 1.29 0.69
C GLU A 102 10.58 1.57 -0.37
N TYR A 103 10.44 2.65 -1.14
CA TYR A 103 11.51 3.13 -2.01
C TYR A 103 12.81 3.39 -1.24
N PHE A 104 12.75 3.89 -0.01
CA PHE A 104 13.96 4.09 0.80
C PHE A 104 14.63 2.77 1.23
N CYS A 105 13.88 1.68 1.27
CA CYS A 105 14.40 0.34 1.61
C CYS A 105 15.05 -0.33 0.39
N PHE A 106 14.39 -0.30 -0.76
CA PHE A 106 14.74 -1.12 -1.92
C PHE A 106 15.33 -0.32 -3.09
N ARG A 107 15.14 1.00 -3.10
CA ARG A 107 15.53 1.91 -4.19
C ARG A 107 15.07 1.44 -5.57
N VAL A 108 13.87 0.85 -5.64
CA VAL A 108 13.26 0.45 -6.91
C VAL A 108 13.06 1.67 -7.79
N PHE A 109 13.66 1.66 -8.98
CA PHE A 109 13.54 2.75 -9.93
C PHE A 109 12.07 3.07 -10.23
N GLY A 110 11.68 4.34 -10.11
CA GLY A 110 10.31 4.81 -10.37
C GLY A 110 9.35 4.68 -9.19
N LEU A 111 9.64 3.87 -8.17
CA LEU A 111 8.74 3.65 -7.03
C LEU A 111 8.57 4.92 -6.16
N ASN A 112 9.56 5.82 -6.18
CA ASN A 112 9.45 7.14 -5.56
C ASN A 112 8.34 8.01 -6.17
N PHE A 113 7.98 7.78 -7.44
CA PHE A 113 6.89 8.48 -8.13
C PHE A 113 5.53 7.82 -7.93
N GLN A 114 5.46 6.64 -7.28
CA GLN A 114 4.22 5.89 -7.08
C GLN A 114 3.07 6.75 -6.50
N PRO A 115 3.27 7.61 -5.48
CA PRO A 115 2.19 8.45 -4.96
C PRO A 115 1.58 9.36 -6.04
N ILE A 116 2.43 9.96 -6.87
CA ILE A 116 1.99 10.87 -7.94
C ILE A 116 1.25 10.08 -9.02
N LEU A 117 1.79 8.92 -9.43
CA LEU A 117 1.13 8.03 -10.38
C LEU A 117 -0.26 7.59 -9.89
N MET A 118 -0.42 7.31 -8.59
CA MET A 118 -1.69 6.96 -7.98
C MET A 118 -2.70 8.12 -7.98
N VAL A 119 -2.25 9.36 -7.75
CA VAL A 119 -3.10 10.55 -7.84
C VAL A 119 -3.58 10.77 -9.27
N ILE A 120 -2.67 10.66 -10.26
CA ILE A 120 -3.04 10.81 -11.67
C ILE A 120 -3.96 9.67 -12.10
N LEU A 121 -3.73 8.43 -11.64
CA LEU A 121 -4.61 7.29 -11.89
C LEU A 121 -6.02 7.55 -11.36
N TRP A 122 -6.14 8.06 -10.14
CA TRP A 122 -7.41 8.40 -9.52
C TRP A 122 -8.17 9.49 -10.29
N ILE A 123 -7.48 10.56 -10.70
CA ILE A 123 -8.06 11.65 -11.50
C ILE A 123 -8.48 11.13 -12.88
N ALA A 124 -7.61 10.38 -13.56
CA ALA A 124 -7.92 9.79 -14.87
C ALA A 124 -9.13 8.85 -14.79
N PHE A 125 -9.25 8.08 -13.70
CA PHE A 125 -10.40 7.24 -13.43
C PHE A 125 -11.68 8.07 -13.21
N ALA A 126 -11.60 9.16 -12.43
CA ALA A 126 -12.72 10.09 -12.20
C ALA A 126 -13.22 10.74 -13.50
N LEU A 127 -12.30 11.07 -14.42
CA LEU A 127 -12.59 11.70 -15.70
C LEU A 127 -12.95 10.70 -16.82
N GLY A 128 -12.94 9.40 -16.55
CA GLY A 128 -13.26 8.36 -17.53
C GLY A 128 -12.21 8.18 -18.63
N TRP A 129 -10.96 8.59 -18.41
CA TRP A 129 -9.87 8.49 -19.39
C TRP A 129 -9.30 7.07 -19.46
N ILE A 130 -10.06 6.15 -20.04
CA ILE A 130 -9.79 4.70 -19.98
C ILE A 130 -8.38 4.29 -20.42
N VAL A 131 -7.85 4.88 -21.50
CA VAL A 131 -6.50 4.58 -22.00
C VAL A 131 -5.44 5.01 -20.99
N VAL A 132 -5.62 6.18 -20.37
CA VAL A 132 -4.70 6.68 -19.33
C VAL A 132 -4.77 5.79 -18.09
N VAL A 133 -5.97 5.38 -17.68
CA VAL A 133 -6.17 4.43 -16.57
C VAL A 133 -5.44 3.11 -16.86
N GLN A 134 -5.58 2.53 -18.07
CA GLN A 134 -4.90 1.29 -18.43
C GLN A 134 -3.37 1.41 -18.33
N ILE A 135 -2.79 2.47 -18.92
CA ILE A 135 -1.34 2.70 -18.90
C ILE A 135 -0.84 2.87 -17.45
N LEU A 136 -1.53 3.70 -16.66
CA LEU A 136 -1.14 3.96 -15.28
C LEU A 136 -1.34 2.73 -14.38
N SER A 137 -2.43 1.98 -14.54
CA SER A 137 -2.67 0.73 -13.82
C SER A 137 -1.57 -0.29 -14.06
N VAL A 138 -1.15 -0.48 -15.31
CA VAL A 138 -0.03 -1.38 -15.66
C VAL A 138 1.28 -0.87 -15.07
N THR A 139 1.57 0.42 -15.20
CA THR A 139 2.82 1.02 -14.69
C THR A 139 2.90 0.89 -13.16
N CYS A 140 1.85 1.31 -12.44
CA CYS A 140 1.76 1.19 -10.99
C CYS A 140 1.80 -0.26 -10.52
N GLY A 141 1.11 -1.16 -11.23
CA GLY A 141 1.10 -2.60 -10.93
C GLY A 141 2.48 -3.23 -11.09
N LEU A 142 3.23 -2.91 -12.16
CA LEU A 142 4.59 -3.41 -12.35
C LEU A 142 5.55 -2.93 -11.25
N LEU A 143 5.45 -1.65 -10.84
CA LEU A 143 6.24 -1.12 -9.73
C LEU A 143 5.92 -1.84 -8.41
N LEU A 144 4.63 -2.08 -8.12
CA LEU A 144 4.24 -2.86 -6.94
C LEU A 144 4.63 -4.34 -7.03
N LEU A 145 4.62 -4.94 -8.22
CA LEU A 145 5.05 -6.32 -8.42
C LEU A 145 6.52 -6.48 -8.03
N VAL A 146 7.37 -5.60 -8.54
CA VAL A 146 8.80 -5.57 -8.20
C VAL A 146 9.00 -5.34 -6.71
N LEU A 147 8.28 -4.38 -6.12
CA LEU A 147 8.32 -4.15 -4.67
C LEU A 147 7.90 -5.39 -3.88
N SER A 148 6.80 -6.04 -4.28
CA SER A 148 6.26 -7.22 -3.61
C SER A 148 7.27 -8.37 -3.62
N ILE A 149 7.90 -8.63 -4.77
CA ILE A 149 8.95 -9.65 -4.89
C ILE A 149 10.13 -9.34 -3.95
N GLN A 150 10.60 -8.09 -3.94
CA GLN A 150 11.71 -7.70 -3.07
C GLN A 150 11.36 -7.79 -1.58
N LYS A 151 10.13 -7.38 -1.22
CA LYS A 151 9.58 -7.54 0.13
C LYS A 151 9.56 -8.98 0.58
N TRP A 152 9.13 -9.91 -0.26
CA TRP A 152 9.09 -11.32 0.10
C TRP A 152 10.47 -11.97 0.18
N ARG A 153 11.46 -11.47 -0.55
CA ARG A 153 12.84 -11.96 -0.48
C ARG A 153 13.57 -11.54 0.80
N MET A 154 13.17 -10.44 1.44
CA MET A 154 13.82 -10.00 2.69
C MET A 154 13.27 -10.75 3.91
N PRO A 155 14.10 -11.04 4.94
CA PRO A 155 13.64 -11.59 6.21
C PRO A 155 12.54 -10.75 6.88
N LEU A 156 11.63 -11.41 7.63
CA LEU A 156 10.42 -10.78 8.19
C LEU A 156 10.73 -9.72 9.27
N HIS A 157 11.77 -9.93 10.08
CA HIS A 157 12.14 -9.01 11.18
C HIS A 157 12.50 -7.60 10.73
N PHE A 158 12.86 -7.40 9.45
CA PHE A 158 13.15 -6.08 8.90
C PHE A 158 11.93 -5.16 8.79
N ASP A 159 10.70 -5.71 8.78
CA ASP A 159 9.49 -4.87 8.80
C ASP A 159 9.19 -4.31 10.20
N ILE A 160 9.51 -5.05 11.26
CA ILE A 160 9.29 -4.62 12.66
C ILE A 160 10.30 -3.55 13.08
N GLY A 161 11.57 -3.79 12.79
CA GLY A 161 12.67 -2.95 13.25
C GLY A 161 12.86 -2.97 14.77
N ASP A 162 13.38 -1.87 15.29
CA ASP A 162 13.64 -1.63 16.70
C ASP A 162 12.39 -1.10 17.42
N LYS A 163 11.80 -1.93 18.27
CA LYS A 163 10.60 -1.61 19.04
C LYS A 163 10.78 -0.40 19.97
N THR A 164 12.01 -0.09 20.40
CA THR A 164 12.29 1.05 21.29
C THR A 164 12.16 2.40 20.59
N LYS A 165 12.26 2.44 19.25
CA LYS A 165 12.15 3.66 18.44
C LYS A 165 10.70 4.04 18.12
N TYR A 166 9.72 3.25 18.53
CA TYR A 166 8.32 3.54 18.29
C TYR A 166 7.86 4.71 19.16
N GLN A 167 7.33 5.74 18.51
CA GLN A 167 6.67 6.85 19.21
C GLN A 167 5.34 6.34 19.79
N VAL A 168 5.13 6.60 21.08
CA VAL A 168 3.90 6.28 21.82
C VAL A 168 2.86 7.37 21.65
#